data_AF-A0A520J899-F1
#
_entry.id   AF-A0A520J899-F1
#
_cell.length_a   1.000
_cell.length_b   1.000
_cell.length_c   1.000
_cell.angle_alpha   90.00
_cell.angle_beta   90.00
_cell.angle_gamma   90.00
#
_symmetry.space_group_name_H-M   'P 1'
#
loop_
_entity.id
_entity.type
_entity.pdbx_description
1 polymer ?
#
loop_
_entity_poly.entity_id
_entity_poly.type
_entity_poly.pdbx_seq_one_letter_code
_entity_poly.pdbx_strand_id
1 'polypeptide(L)'
;MPIESAARPRQRYIAIAAAALCIAALALLWPGTAMYDTVAQYRQVLSGVYDDWHPPAMARVWALLAAFGPGATPMLVLQLGTYWLGLGLIAAALGRLGRSRSAIIILAIGLLPPFLGWQGVVLKDAQLAGALLAAIGIIGWWRLARRPLPGAMWVPFALLLTYAVLVRANAMFIVVPLLVTLAPRPTYPLAKLVTGLIAVVVVLGVAPIVNHRLLRAQPSGVEATQALYDLAGIAARAPASDA
;
A
#
# COMPACT_ATOMS: atom_id res chain seq x y z
N MET A 1 -31.90 8.78 19.60
CA MET A 1 -30.57 8.19 19.80
C MET A 1 -30.63 6.70 19.49
N PRO A 2 -30.13 6.21 18.35
CA PRO A 2 -29.98 4.77 18.17
C PRO A 2 -28.76 4.34 18.98
N ILE A 3 -28.99 3.59 20.04
CA ILE A 3 -27.95 2.95 20.86
C ILE A 3 -27.09 2.13 19.91
N GLU A 4 -25.83 2.51 19.81
CA GLU A 4 -24.82 1.83 19.02
C GLU A 4 -24.79 0.36 19.47
N SER A 5 -25.14 -0.56 18.57
CA SER A 5 -25.22 -1.98 18.90
C SER A 5 -23.85 -2.42 19.41
N ALA A 6 -23.75 -2.71 20.71
CA ALA A 6 -22.55 -3.26 21.33
C ALA A 6 -21.97 -4.35 20.41
N ALA A 7 -20.71 -4.19 20.02
CA ALA A 7 -20.05 -5.12 19.12
C ALA A 7 -20.32 -6.55 19.59
N ARG A 8 -20.98 -7.36 18.75
CA ARG A 8 -21.33 -8.74 19.10
C ARG A 8 -20.07 -9.44 19.63
N PRO A 9 -20.13 -10.27 20.69
CA PRO A 9 -18.94 -10.84 21.35
C PRO A 9 -17.97 -11.47 20.35
N ARG A 10 -18.51 -12.09 19.30
CA ARG A 10 -17.77 -12.68 18.19
C ARG A 10 -16.87 -11.73 17.37
N GLN A 11 -17.27 -10.47 17.20
CA GLN A 11 -16.43 -9.47 16.50
C GLN A 11 -15.22 -9.09 17.34
N ARG A 12 -15.42 -8.96 18.65
CA ARG A 12 -14.34 -8.66 19.59
C ARG A 12 -13.27 -9.75 19.55
N TYR A 13 -13.67 -11.02 19.58
CA TYR A 13 -12.73 -12.14 19.45
C TYR A 13 -11.96 -12.14 18.12
N ILE A 14 -12.59 -11.81 16.99
CA ILE A 14 -11.90 -11.72 15.69
C ILE A 14 -10.90 -10.56 15.69
N ALA A 15 -11.26 -9.40 16.24
CA ALA A 15 -10.36 -8.26 16.35
C ALA A 15 -9.17 -8.57 17.28
N ILE A 16 -9.42 -9.22 18.41
CA ILE A 16 -8.38 -9.68 19.34
C ILE A 16 -7.46 -10.69 18.63
N ALA A 17 -8.01 -11.64 17.88
CA ALA A 17 -7.22 -12.60 17.13
C ALA A 17 -6.34 -11.90 16.08
N ALA A 18 -6.88 -10.97 15.30
CA ALA A 18 -6.09 -10.21 14.32
C ALA A 18 -4.97 -9.38 14.98
N ALA A 19 -5.25 -8.75 16.14
CA ALA A 19 -4.25 -8.03 16.91
C ALA A 19 -3.15 -8.97 17.46
N ALA A 20 -3.54 -10.13 18.00
CA ALA A 20 -2.61 -11.14 18.47
C ALA A 20 -1.73 -11.68 17.33
N LEU A 21 -2.31 -11.92 16.16
CA LEU A 21 -1.56 -12.32 14.95
C LEU A 21 -0.61 -11.24 14.48
N CYS A 22 -0.98 -9.96 14.57
CA CYS A 22 -0.10 -8.84 14.29
C CYS A 22 1.12 -8.83 15.22
N ILE A 23 0.88 -8.96 16.53
CA ILE A 23 1.93 -9.00 17.55
C ILE A 23 2.84 -10.23 17.34
N ALA A 24 2.26 -11.40 17.08
CA ALA A 24 3.01 -12.62 16.81
C ALA A 24 3.86 -12.50 15.53
N ALA A 25 3.29 -11.92 14.46
CA ALA A 25 4.03 -11.65 13.22
C ALA A 25 5.17 -10.66 13.45
N LEU A 26 4.95 -9.61 14.23
CA LEU A 26 5.99 -8.65 14.60
C LEU A 26 7.10 -9.33 15.38
N ALA A 27 6.77 -10.15 16.37
CA ALA A 27 7.76 -10.90 17.15
C ALA A 27 8.56 -11.88 16.29
N LEU A 28 7.91 -12.55 15.34
CA LEU A 28 8.55 -13.52 14.44
C LEU A 28 9.47 -12.86 13.41
N LEU A 29 9.07 -11.69 12.90
CA LEU A 29 9.71 -11.02 11.77
C LEU A 29 10.60 -9.85 12.21
N TRP A 30 10.74 -9.61 13.51
CA TRP A 30 11.57 -8.53 14.05
C TRP A 30 13.06 -8.74 13.73
N PRO A 31 13.84 -7.68 13.40
CA PRO A 31 13.45 -6.27 13.19
C PRO A 31 12.96 -5.95 11.76
N GLY A 32 12.78 -6.98 10.95
CA GLY A 32 12.50 -6.90 9.51
C GLY A 32 13.80 -6.95 8.71
N THR A 33 13.70 -7.40 7.47
CA THR A 33 14.84 -7.46 6.55
C THR A 33 14.77 -6.31 5.53
N ALA A 34 15.90 -5.63 5.34
CA ALA A 34 16.04 -4.60 4.33
C ALA A 34 16.72 -5.19 3.08
N MET A 35 16.14 -4.97 1.90
CA MET A 35 16.74 -5.36 0.63
C MET A 35 17.42 -4.16 -0.04
N TYR A 36 18.05 -4.35 -1.20
CA TYR A 36 18.79 -3.31 -1.91
C TYR A 36 18.01 -1.98 -2.03
N ASP A 37 16.77 -2.03 -2.53
CA ASP A 37 15.89 -0.85 -2.65
C ASP A 37 15.66 -0.18 -1.28
N THR A 38 15.39 -0.97 -0.25
CA THR A 38 15.17 -0.50 1.13
C THR A 38 16.41 0.19 1.71
N VAL A 39 17.60 -0.35 1.43
CA VAL A 39 18.87 0.22 1.87
C VAL A 39 19.14 1.55 1.17
N ALA A 40 18.86 1.64 -0.15
CA ALA A 40 18.96 2.90 -0.88
C ALA A 40 18.01 3.97 -0.30
N GLN A 41 16.76 3.61 -0.02
CA GLN A 41 15.79 4.50 0.61
C GLN A 41 16.21 4.91 2.03
N TYR A 42 16.77 4.00 2.82
CA TYR A 42 17.28 4.34 4.15
C TYR A 42 18.46 5.32 4.09
N ARG A 43 19.33 5.21 3.07
CA ARG A 43 20.38 6.22 2.83
C ARG A 43 19.80 7.59 2.55
N GLN A 44 18.69 7.67 1.79
CA GLN A 44 17.98 8.95 1.55
C GLN A 44 17.40 9.53 2.85
N VAL A 45 16.89 8.67 3.75
CA VAL A 45 16.42 9.09 5.08
C VAL A 45 17.56 9.71 5.89
N LEU A 46 18.73 9.06 5.90
CA LEU A 46 19.90 9.53 6.65
C LEU A 46 20.52 10.80 6.04
N SER A 47 20.57 10.92 4.72
CA SER A 47 21.15 12.08 4.03
C SER A 47 20.20 13.28 3.96
N GLY A 48 18.89 13.05 4.07
CA GLY A 48 17.86 14.05 3.82
C GLY A 48 17.72 14.44 2.34
N VAL A 49 18.48 13.80 1.45
CA VAL A 49 18.46 14.00 0.01
C VAL A 49 17.65 12.88 -0.63
N TYR A 50 16.57 13.25 -1.30
CA TYR A 50 15.64 12.32 -1.93
C TYR A 50 15.73 12.50 -3.44
N ASP A 51 15.89 11.40 -4.16
CA ASP A 51 15.83 11.35 -5.61
C ASP A 51 14.52 10.67 -6.08
N ASP A 52 14.30 10.62 -7.39
CA ASP A 52 13.15 9.99 -8.02
C ASP A 52 13.42 8.59 -8.57
N TRP A 53 14.63 8.03 -8.36
CA TRP A 53 14.96 6.68 -8.83
C TRP A 53 13.95 5.67 -8.24
N HIS A 54 13.57 5.89 -6.99
CA HIS A 54 12.42 5.28 -6.35
C HIS A 54 11.43 6.38 -5.92
N PRO A 55 10.11 6.14 -5.99
CA PRO A 55 9.15 7.10 -5.46
C PRO A 55 9.46 7.45 -3.99
N PRO A 56 9.66 8.74 -3.65
CA PRO A 56 10.24 9.14 -2.36
C PRO A 56 9.25 9.00 -1.19
N ALA A 57 7.99 8.64 -1.46
CA ALA A 57 6.94 8.60 -0.45
C ALA A 57 7.25 7.65 0.70
N MET A 58 7.76 6.45 0.39
CA MET A 58 8.16 5.50 1.43
C MET A 58 9.32 6.04 2.28
N ALA A 59 10.35 6.64 1.65
CA ALA A 59 11.48 7.24 2.36
C ALA A 59 11.04 8.44 3.22
N ARG A 60 10.12 9.29 2.74
CA ARG A 60 9.57 10.41 3.51
C ARG A 60 8.75 9.96 4.72
N VAL A 61 7.89 8.96 4.54
CA VAL A 61 7.15 8.35 5.66
C VAL A 61 8.12 7.74 6.66
N TRP A 62 9.15 7.06 6.18
CA TRP A 62 10.18 6.50 7.04
C TRP A 62 10.93 7.59 7.83
N ALA A 63 11.31 8.71 7.21
CA ALA A 63 11.95 9.82 7.91
C ALA A 63 11.08 10.38 9.05
N LEU A 64 9.76 10.47 8.85
CA LEU A 64 8.82 10.87 9.91
C LEU A 64 8.75 9.84 11.05
N LEU A 65 8.94 8.57 10.74
CA LEU A 65 8.86 7.49 11.71
C LEU A 65 10.21 7.09 12.31
N ALA A 66 11.32 7.64 11.83
CA ALA A 66 12.68 7.29 12.25
C ALA A 66 12.93 7.52 13.75
N ALA A 67 12.17 8.44 14.37
CA ALA A 67 12.23 8.68 15.82
C ALA A 67 11.68 7.52 16.66
N PHE A 68 10.88 6.61 16.09
CA PHE A 68 10.23 5.51 16.82
C PHE A 68 11.04 4.21 16.85
N GLY A 69 12.16 4.14 16.14
CA GLY A 69 13.01 2.95 16.15
C GLY A 69 14.12 3.00 15.11
N PRO A 70 15.22 2.24 15.33
CA PRO A 70 16.35 2.22 14.41
C PRO A 70 16.07 1.40 13.14
N GLY A 71 16.76 1.73 12.06
CA GLY A 71 16.72 0.95 10.83
C GLY A 71 15.30 0.80 10.27
N ALA A 72 14.96 -0.41 9.82
CA ALA A 72 13.69 -0.71 9.14
C ALA A 72 12.51 -1.00 10.09
N THR A 73 12.77 -1.04 11.40
CA THR A 73 11.75 -1.39 12.43
C THR A 73 10.46 -0.55 12.37
N PRO A 74 10.47 0.80 12.30
CA PRO A 74 9.23 1.56 12.26
C PRO A 74 8.39 1.25 11.02
N MET A 75 9.06 0.98 9.90
CA MET A 75 8.38 0.63 8.64
C MET A 75 7.81 -0.78 8.68
N LEU A 76 8.48 -1.74 9.35
CA LEU A 76 7.92 -3.07 9.61
C LEU A 76 6.64 -2.98 10.46
N VAL A 77 6.65 -2.15 11.51
CA VAL A 77 5.47 -1.92 12.36
C VAL A 77 4.32 -1.35 11.55
N LEU A 78 4.57 -0.34 10.71
CA LEU A 78 3.57 0.21 9.81
C LEU A 78 3.03 -0.85 8.84
N GLN A 79 3.91 -1.66 8.26
CA GLN A 79 3.59 -2.71 7.30
C GLN A 79 2.64 -3.76 7.89
N LEU A 80 3.07 -4.40 8.99
CA LEU A 80 2.30 -5.44 9.64
C LEU A 80 1.05 -4.88 10.31
N GLY A 81 1.12 -3.66 10.85
CA GLY A 81 -0.02 -2.95 11.41
C GLY A 81 -1.12 -2.72 10.37
N THR A 82 -0.78 -2.18 9.20
CA THR A 82 -1.76 -1.96 8.13
C THR A 82 -2.27 -3.26 7.51
N TYR A 83 -1.39 -4.24 7.31
CA TYR A 83 -1.75 -5.58 6.82
C TYR A 83 -2.78 -6.28 7.72
N TRP A 84 -2.50 -6.41 9.02
CA TRP A 84 -3.40 -7.09 9.95
C TRP A 84 -4.62 -6.25 10.33
N LEU A 85 -4.53 -4.92 10.32
CA LEU A 85 -5.69 -4.04 10.45
C LEU A 85 -6.68 -4.30 9.32
N GLY A 86 -6.22 -4.33 8.08
CA GLY A 86 -7.05 -4.60 6.91
C GLY A 86 -7.75 -5.95 6.98
N LEU A 87 -6.97 -7.02 7.17
CA LEU A 87 -7.50 -8.38 7.30
C LEU A 87 -8.46 -8.53 8.48
N GLY A 88 -8.11 -7.95 9.65
CA GLY A 88 -8.93 -7.97 10.85
C GLY A 88 -10.28 -7.27 10.65
N LEU A 89 -10.30 -6.09 10.02
CA LEU A 89 -11.53 -5.36 9.71
C LEU A 89 -12.41 -6.14 8.73
N ILE A 90 -11.84 -6.72 7.67
CA ILE A 90 -12.58 -7.56 6.71
C ILE A 90 -13.17 -8.78 7.41
N ALA A 91 -12.35 -9.52 8.17
CA ALA A 91 -12.77 -10.72 8.88
C ALA A 91 -13.88 -10.41 9.91
N ALA A 92 -13.72 -9.33 10.69
CA ALA A 92 -14.71 -8.96 11.69
C ALA A 92 -16.01 -8.42 11.04
N ALA A 93 -15.94 -7.77 9.88
CA ALA A 93 -17.12 -7.42 9.08
C ALA A 93 -17.87 -8.65 8.56
N LEU A 94 -17.14 -9.66 8.04
CA LEU A 94 -17.73 -10.95 7.64
C LEU A 94 -18.33 -11.70 8.85
N GLY A 95 -17.66 -11.65 10.00
CA GLY A 95 -18.15 -12.23 11.24
C GLY A 95 -19.46 -11.60 11.72
N ARG A 96 -19.63 -10.29 11.53
CA ARG A 96 -20.89 -9.56 11.80
C ARG A 96 -22.04 -10.07 10.93
N LEU A 97 -21.76 -10.41 9.69
CA LEU A 97 -22.72 -10.97 8.72
C LEU A 97 -23.03 -12.46 8.97
N GLY A 98 -22.51 -13.07 10.05
CA GLY A 98 -22.68 -14.50 10.32
C GLY A 98 -21.79 -15.41 9.48
N ARG A 99 -20.90 -14.84 8.63
CA ARG A 99 -19.99 -15.59 7.74
C ARG A 99 -18.70 -15.98 8.48
N SER A 100 -18.90 -16.74 9.55
CA SER A 100 -17.89 -17.19 10.49
C SER A 100 -16.69 -17.88 9.86
N ARG A 101 -16.97 -18.82 8.95
CA ARG A 101 -15.94 -19.58 8.24
C ARG A 101 -15.12 -18.67 7.33
N SER A 102 -15.77 -17.77 6.59
CA SER A 102 -15.08 -16.80 5.73
C SER A 102 -14.16 -15.87 6.53
N ALA A 103 -14.57 -15.43 7.72
CA ALA A 103 -13.72 -14.61 8.59
C ALA A 103 -12.44 -15.34 9.01
N ILE A 104 -12.53 -16.61 9.38
CA ILE A 104 -11.38 -17.44 9.75
C ILE A 104 -10.48 -17.67 8.53
N ILE A 105 -11.07 -17.97 7.37
CA ILE A 105 -10.33 -18.17 6.11
C ILE A 105 -9.53 -16.91 5.75
N ILE A 106 -10.09 -15.70 5.90
CA ILE A 106 -9.36 -14.45 5.63
C ILE A 106 -8.13 -14.32 6.53
N LEU A 107 -8.26 -14.60 7.82
CA LEU A 107 -7.10 -14.57 8.73
C LEU A 107 -6.08 -15.67 8.41
N ALA A 108 -6.56 -16.87 8.06
CA ALA A 108 -5.71 -18.00 7.69
C ALA A 108 -4.92 -17.73 6.40
N ILE A 109 -5.56 -17.14 5.38
CA ILE A 109 -4.88 -16.67 4.15
C ILE A 109 -3.78 -15.68 4.53
N GLY A 110 -4.08 -14.76 5.45
CA GLY A 110 -3.11 -13.79 5.94
C GLY A 110 -1.85 -14.41 6.57
N LEU A 111 -1.96 -15.64 7.07
CA LEU A 111 -0.88 -16.40 7.71
C LEU A 111 -0.08 -17.28 6.73
N LEU A 112 -0.56 -17.47 5.50
CA LEU A 112 0.12 -18.35 4.55
C LEU A 112 1.50 -17.78 4.21
N PRO A 113 2.53 -18.65 4.07
CA PRO A 113 3.90 -18.22 3.81
C PRO A 113 4.06 -17.25 2.62
N PRO A 114 3.36 -17.43 1.47
CA PRO A 114 3.47 -16.49 0.35
C PRO A 114 2.98 -15.08 0.65
N PHE A 115 2.11 -14.89 1.65
CA PHE A 115 1.64 -13.55 2.02
C PHE A 115 2.43 -13.03 3.21
N LEU A 116 2.47 -13.78 4.32
CA LEU A 116 3.12 -13.34 5.55
C LEU A 116 4.65 -13.26 5.42
N GLY A 117 5.29 -14.21 4.73
CA GLY A 117 6.74 -14.25 4.60
C GLY A 117 7.29 -13.01 3.91
N TRP A 118 6.60 -12.53 2.87
CA TRP A 118 6.96 -11.29 2.18
C TRP A 118 6.70 -10.03 3.02
N GLN A 119 5.85 -10.09 4.06
CA GLN A 119 5.70 -8.99 5.01
C GLN A 119 6.90 -8.86 5.98
N GLY A 120 7.80 -9.84 6.04
CA GLY A 120 9.04 -9.73 6.82
C GLY A 120 10.10 -8.85 6.16
N VAL A 121 10.01 -8.67 4.84
CA VAL A 121 10.90 -7.79 4.09
C VAL A 121 10.26 -6.41 3.98
N VAL A 122 10.98 -5.37 4.39
CA VAL A 122 10.48 -3.99 4.38
C VAL A 122 10.62 -3.45 2.96
N LEU A 123 9.62 -3.74 2.13
CA LEU A 123 9.59 -3.39 0.71
C LEU A 123 8.42 -2.48 0.41
N LYS A 124 8.58 -1.63 -0.61
CA LYS A 124 7.50 -0.83 -1.21
C LYS A 124 6.26 -1.67 -1.58
N ASP A 125 6.45 -2.91 -2.00
CA ASP A 125 5.36 -3.80 -2.40
C ASP A 125 4.55 -4.30 -1.21
N ALA A 126 5.22 -4.58 -0.10
CA ALA A 126 4.57 -4.98 1.14
C ALA A 126 3.89 -3.76 1.81
N GLN A 127 4.49 -2.57 1.75
CA GLN A 127 3.86 -1.31 2.14
C GLN A 127 2.59 -1.02 1.32
N LEU A 128 2.66 -1.19 0.00
CA LEU A 128 1.53 -1.05 -0.90
C LEU A 128 0.40 -2.03 -0.53
N ALA A 129 0.73 -3.31 -0.34
CA ALA A 129 -0.25 -4.34 0.02
C ALA A 129 -0.91 -4.03 1.36
N GLY A 130 -0.14 -3.67 2.38
CA GLY A 130 -0.63 -3.29 3.71
C GLY A 130 -1.57 -2.08 3.65
N ALA A 131 -1.18 -1.02 2.95
CA ALA A 131 -1.98 0.19 2.80
C ALA A 131 -3.31 -0.06 2.07
N LEU A 132 -3.28 -0.81 0.97
CA LEU A 132 -4.48 -1.19 0.23
C LEU A 132 -5.41 -2.08 1.08
N LEU A 133 -4.87 -3.07 1.78
CA LEU A 133 -5.65 -3.93 2.67
C LEU A 133 -6.31 -3.12 3.80
N ALA A 134 -5.58 -2.19 4.43
CA ALA A 134 -6.14 -1.31 5.45
C ALA A 134 -7.27 -0.43 4.89
N ALA A 135 -7.08 0.17 3.71
CA ALA A 135 -8.10 1.00 3.07
C ALA A 135 -9.35 0.18 2.73
N ILE A 136 -9.19 -1.02 2.15
CA ILE A 136 -10.28 -1.95 1.83
C ILE A 136 -10.97 -2.42 3.11
N GLY A 137 -10.23 -2.69 4.19
CA GLY A 137 -10.77 -3.07 5.48
C GLY A 137 -11.61 -1.97 6.11
N ILE A 138 -11.14 -0.72 6.08
CA ILE A 138 -11.88 0.45 6.58
C ILE A 138 -13.19 0.60 5.84
N ILE A 139 -13.17 0.67 4.49
CA ILE A 139 -14.40 0.87 3.74
C ILE A 139 -15.32 -0.35 3.81
N GLY A 140 -14.74 -1.55 3.79
CA GLY A 140 -15.45 -2.82 3.89
C GLY A 140 -16.20 -2.96 5.21
N TRP A 141 -15.61 -2.55 6.33
CA TRP A 141 -16.23 -2.59 7.66
C TRP A 141 -17.61 -1.90 7.72
N TRP A 142 -17.75 -0.79 6.98
CA TRP A 142 -18.99 0.00 6.90
C TRP A 142 -19.89 -0.49 5.77
N ARG A 143 -19.36 -0.67 4.56
CA ARG A 143 -20.13 -1.04 3.36
C ARG A 143 -20.74 -2.43 3.46
N LEU A 144 -20.03 -3.43 4.02
CA LEU A 144 -20.59 -4.77 4.23
C LEU A 144 -21.79 -4.76 5.19
N ALA A 145 -21.84 -3.79 6.11
CA ALA A 145 -22.97 -3.59 7.01
C ALA A 145 -24.07 -2.69 6.41
N ARG A 146 -23.99 -2.39 5.10
CA ARG A 146 -24.89 -1.46 4.39
C ARG A 146 -24.95 -0.07 5.00
N ARG A 147 -23.86 0.37 5.64
CA ARG A 147 -23.71 1.71 6.21
C ARG A 147 -22.81 2.57 5.33
N PRO A 148 -23.08 3.88 5.20
CA PRO A 148 -22.15 4.80 4.57
C PRO A 148 -20.86 4.88 5.40
N LEU A 149 -19.75 5.21 4.74
CA LEU A 149 -18.50 5.50 5.42
C LEU A 149 -18.64 6.84 6.17
N PRO A 150 -18.40 6.91 7.49
CA PRO A 150 -18.46 8.17 8.23
C PRO A 150 -17.47 9.18 7.67
N GLY A 151 -17.82 10.48 7.74
CA GLY A 151 -16.98 11.59 7.27
C GLY A 151 -15.52 11.48 7.72
N ALA A 152 -15.30 11.22 9.01
CA ALA A 152 -13.98 11.09 9.61
C ALA A 152 -13.13 9.96 9.01
N MET A 153 -13.75 8.86 8.56
CA MET A 153 -13.03 7.70 8.02
C MET A 153 -12.58 7.90 6.57
N TRP A 154 -13.06 8.94 5.88
CA TRP A 154 -12.55 9.31 4.56
C TRP A 154 -11.10 9.78 4.61
N VAL A 155 -10.67 10.42 5.71
CA VAL A 155 -9.30 10.90 5.87
C VAL A 155 -8.28 9.74 5.86
N PRO A 156 -8.34 8.76 6.78
CA PRO A 156 -7.41 7.62 6.74
C PRO A 156 -7.56 6.79 5.47
N PHE A 157 -8.78 6.63 4.94
CA PHE A 157 -9.01 5.93 3.68
C PHE A 157 -8.28 6.61 2.51
N ALA A 158 -8.46 7.92 2.33
CA ALA A 158 -7.79 8.68 1.28
C ALA A 158 -6.27 8.68 1.46
N LEU A 159 -5.78 8.89 2.69
CA LEU A 159 -4.36 8.88 3.00
C LEU A 159 -3.68 7.56 2.61
N LEU A 160 -4.31 6.42 2.94
CA LEU A 160 -3.79 5.09 2.59
C LEU A 160 -3.76 4.85 1.08
N LEU A 161 -4.80 5.28 0.35
CA LEU A 161 -4.84 5.15 -1.11
C LEU A 161 -3.82 6.08 -1.80
N THR A 162 -3.67 7.30 -1.32
CA THR A 162 -2.65 8.23 -1.80
C THR A 162 -1.26 7.68 -1.54
N TYR A 163 -1.00 7.16 -0.33
CA TYR A 163 0.27 6.50 0.00
C TYR A 163 0.53 5.31 -0.94
N ALA A 164 -0.46 4.45 -1.18
CA ALA A 164 -0.34 3.32 -2.11
C ALA A 164 0.10 3.76 -3.53
N VAL A 165 -0.55 4.78 -4.10
CA VAL A 165 -0.19 5.32 -5.44
C VAL A 165 1.19 5.96 -5.44
N LEU A 166 1.55 6.69 -4.38
CA LEU A 166 2.84 7.37 -4.30
C LEU A 166 4.00 6.41 -4.00
N VAL A 167 3.78 5.29 -3.33
CA VAL A 167 4.79 4.26 -3.10
C VAL A 167 5.09 3.49 -4.39
N ARG A 168 4.06 3.27 -5.23
CA ARG A 168 4.21 2.58 -6.51
C ARG A 168 3.21 3.10 -7.52
N ALA A 169 3.72 3.68 -8.62
CA ALA A 169 2.87 4.26 -9.66
C ALA A 169 1.86 3.24 -10.25
N ASN A 170 2.24 1.97 -10.38
CA ASN A 170 1.34 0.92 -10.88
C ASN A 170 0.14 0.63 -9.94
N ALA A 171 0.15 1.08 -8.68
CA ALA A 171 -0.96 0.92 -7.76
C ALA A 171 -2.22 1.65 -8.25
N MET A 172 -2.09 2.66 -9.11
CA MET A 172 -3.22 3.33 -9.73
C MET A 172 -4.14 2.37 -10.50
N PHE A 173 -3.61 1.28 -11.06
CA PHE A 173 -4.39 0.25 -11.75
C PHE A 173 -5.27 -0.58 -10.80
N ILE A 174 -5.04 -0.48 -9.49
CA ILE A 174 -5.89 -1.06 -8.45
C ILE A 174 -6.78 0.03 -7.85
N VAL A 175 -6.20 1.17 -7.48
CA VAL A 175 -6.88 2.26 -6.77
C VAL A 175 -7.96 2.91 -7.62
N VAL A 176 -7.69 3.19 -8.90
CA VAL A 176 -8.66 3.87 -9.78
C VAL A 176 -9.89 2.99 -10.03
N PRO A 177 -9.78 1.71 -10.45
CA PRO A 177 -10.96 0.85 -10.57
C PRO A 177 -11.72 0.69 -9.24
N LEU A 178 -11.02 0.59 -8.11
CA LEU A 178 -11.65 0.51 -6.79
C LEU A 178 -12.50 1.77 -6.51
N LEU A 179 -11.95 2.97 -6.70
CA LEU A 179 -12.69 4.22 -6.46
C LEU A 179 -13.87 4.40 -7.42
N VAL A 180 -13.69 4.11 -8.71
CA VAL A 180 -14.75 4.23 -9.72
C VAL A 180 -15.87 3.21 -9.49
N THR A 181 -15.54 2.00 -9.07
CA THR A 181 -16.58 0.99 -8.75
C THR A 181 -17.36 1.37 -7.49
N LEU A 182 -16.70 1.94 -6.48
CA LEU A 182 -17.33 2.44 -5.25
C LEU A 182 -18.12 3.75 -5.43
N ALA A 183 -17.81 4.53 -6.46
CA ALA A 183 -18.50 5.79 -6.73
C ALA A 183 -19.96 5.52 -7.12
N PRO A 184 -20.91 6.32 -6.59
CA PRO A 184 -22.34 6.17 -6.93
C PRO A 184 -22.65 6.55 -8.38
N ARG A 185 -21.76 7.32 -9.02
CA ARG A 185 -21.84 7.71 -10.43
C ARG A 185 -20.45 7.59 -11.08
N PRO A 186 -20.37 7.33 -12.39
CA PRO A 186 -21.48 7.04 -13.30
C PRO A 186 -22.09 5.65 -13.06
N THR A 187 -23.37 5.46 -13.40
CA THR A 187 -24.10 4.20 -13.15
C THR A 187 -23.84 3.14 -14.23
N TYR A 188 -23.64 3.56 -15.48
CA TYR A 188 -23.44 2.66 -16.62
C TYR A 188 -22.01 2.08 -16.66
N PRO A 189 -21.83 0.80 -17.02
CA PRO A 189 -20.53 0.14 -16.99
C PRO A 189 -19.52 0.76 -17.96
N LEU A 190 -19.96 1.14 -19.16
CA LEU A 190 -19.09 1.80 -20.15
C LEU A 190 -18.61 3.17 -19.64
N ALA A 191 -19.51 3.95 -19.03
CA ALA A 191 -19.15 5.24 -18.45
C ALA A 191 -18.17 5.08 -17.27
N LYS A 192 -18.32 4.04 -16.45
CA LYS A 192 -17.34 3.69 -15.40
C LYS A 192 -15.98 3.34 -16.02
N LEU A 193 -15.95 2.54 -17.07
CA LEU A 193 -14.71 2.19 -17.77
C LEU A 193 -14.01 3.42 -18.33
N VAL A 194 -14.73 4.29 -19.05
CA VAL A 194 -14.19 5.55 -19.59
C VAL A 194 -13.69 6.46 -18.48
N THR A 195 -14.46 6.63 -17.39
CA THR A 195 -14.04 7.43 -16.23
C THR A 195 -12.77 6.86 -15.59
N GLY A 196 -12.67 5.54 -15.48
CA GLY A 196 -11.48 4.86 -14.96
C GLY A 196 -10.25 5.08 -15.84
N LEU A 197 -10.39 4.95 -17.16
CA LEU A 197 -9.29 5.21 -18.10
C LEU A 197 -8.79 6.66 -18.02
N ILE A 198 -9.71 7.62 -18.00
CA ILE A 198 -9.37 9.05 -17.85
C ILE A 198 -8.66 9.28 -16.51
N ALA A 199 -9.19 8.73 -15.41
CA ALA A 199 -8.59 8.89 -14.09
C ALA A 199 -7.18 8.28 -14.00
N VAL A 200 -6.91 7.14 -14.66
CA VAL A 200 -5.55 6.58 -14.74
C VAL A 200 -4.59 7.55 -15.43
N VAL A 201 -4.97 8.11 -16.59
CA VAL A 201 -4.14 9.08 -17.32
C VAL A 201 -3.87 10.33 -16.48
N VAL A 202 -4.89 10.84 -15.79
CA VAL A 202 -4.75 12.00 -14.89
C VAL A 202 -3.79 11.69 -13.75
N VAL A 203 -3.93 10.54 -13.09
CA VAL A 203 -3.05 10.13 -11.98
C VAL A 203 -1.61 9.97 -12.47
N LEU A 204 -1.40 9.37 -13.64
CA LEU A 204 -0.08 9.27 -14.28
C LEU A 204 0.57 10.63 -14.53
N GLY A 205 -0.19 11.62 -14.99
CA GLY A 205 0.32 12.97 -15.22
C GLY A 205 0.60 13.75 -13.94
N VAL A 206 -0.20 13.53 -12.88
CA VAL A 206 -0.08 14.26 -11.60
C VAL A 206 1.00 13.68 -10.69
N ALA A 207 1.21 12.36 -10.71
CA ALA A 207 2.14 11.69 -9.79
C ALA A 207 3.59 12.25 -9.86
N PRO A 208 4.19 12.51 -11.04
CA PRO A 208 5.51 13.14 -11.12
C PRO A 208 5.52 14.54 -10.50
N ILE A 209 4.46 15.33 -10.70
CA ILE A 209 4.35 16.68 -10.13
C ILE A 209 4.36 16.61 -8.60
N VAL A 210 3.63 15.66 -8.01
CA VAL A 210 3.63 15.45 -6.56
C VAL A 210 5.01 15.02 -6.08
N ASN A 211 5.69 14.10 -6.78
CA ASN A 211 7.01 13.63 -6.39
C ASN A 211 8.06 14.76 -6.41
N HIS A 212 8.09 15.59 -7.46
CA HIS A 212 9.08 16.66 -7.58
C HIS A 212 8.72 17.91 -6.78
N ARG A 213 7.45 18.34 -6.76
CA ARG A 213 7.06 19.60 -6.08
C ARG A 213 6.76 19.40 -4.60
N LEU A 214 6.02 18.34 -4.25
CA LEU A 214 5.58 18.12 -2.86
C LEU A 214 6.64 17.33 -2.07
N LEU A 215 7.18 16.27 -2.67
CA LEU A 215 8.15 15.40 -1.99
C LEU A 215 9.61 15.81 -2.24
N ARG A 216 9.83 16.84 -3.06
CA ARG A 216 11.14 17.44 -3.39
C ARG A 216 12.17 16.43 -3.88
N ALA A 217 11.75 15.45 -4.68
CA ALA A 217 12.66 14.51 -5.31
C ALA A 217 13.48 15.18 -6.41
N GLN A 218 14.80 14.99 -6.36
CA GLN A 218 15.72 15.39 -7.42
C GLN A 218 15.65 14.38 -8.59
N PRO A 219 15.77 14.85 -9.84
CA PRO A 219 15.82 13.96 -10.99
C PRO A 219 17.11 13.14 -10.97
N SER A 220 16.96 11.82 -10.98
CA SER A 220 18.05 10.84 -11.01
C SER A 220 18.50 10.50 -12.44
N GLY A 221 17.66 10.82 -13.45
CA GLY A 221 17.91 10.44 -14.84
C GLY A 221 17.66 8.94 -15.12
N VAL A 222 16.97 8.23 -14.22
CA VAL A 222 16.60 6.81 -14.37
C VAL A 222 15.98 6.51 -15.72
N GLU A 223 15.16 7.42 -16.22
CA GLU A 223 14.46 7.29 -17.48
C GLU A 223 15.40 7.03 -18.66
N ALA A 224 16.64 7.53 -18.60
CA ALA A 224 17.64 7.33 -19.64
C ALA A 224 18.36 5.97 -19.52
N THR A 225 18.25 5.28 -18.37
CA THR A 225 19.01 4.06 -18.08
C THR A 225 18.66 2.95 -19.08
N GLN A 226 17.38 2.76 -19.40
CA GLN A 226 16.97 1.74 -20.36
C GLN A 226 17.50 2.03 -21.77
N ALA A 227 17.36 3.28 -22.25
CA ALA A 227 17.90 3.69 -23.54
C ALA A 227 19.43 3.55 -23.60
N LEU A 228 20.13 3.88 -22.52
CA LEU A 228 21.59 3.71 -22.40
C LEU A 228 22.01 2.24 -22.48
N TYR A 229 21.31 1.33 -21.80
CA TYR A 229 21.59 -0.11 -21.91
C TYR A 229 21.28 -0.65 -23.30
N ASP A 230 20.20 -0.19 -23.93
CA ASP A 230 19.86 -0.58 -25.31
C ASP A 230 20.95 -0.10 -26.29
N LEU A 231 21.40 1.15 -26.16
CA LEU A 231 22.49 1.71 -26.97
C LEU A 231 23.82 0.98 -26.73
N ALA A 232 24.15 0.67 -25.47
CA ALA A 232 25.35 -0.09 -25.13
C ALA A 232 25.29 -1.53 -25.69
N GLY A 233 24.11 -2.16 -25.65
CA GLY A 233 23.86 -3.47 -26.24
C GLY A 233 24.01 -3.45 -27.77
N ILE A 234 23.53 -2.40 -28.43
CA ILE A 234 23.75 -2.18 -29.87
C ILE A 234 25.24 -1.99 -30.15
N ALA A 235 25.92 -1.11 -29.41
CA ALA A 235 27.34 -0.82 -29.61
C ALA A 235 28.23 -2.06 -29.41
N ALA A 236 27.92 -2.91 -28.43
CA ALA A 236 28.67 -4.14 -28.18
C ALA A 236 28.47 -5.23 -29.26
N ARG A 237 27.36 -5.16 -30.01
CA ARG A 237 27.02 -6.11 -31.08
C ARG A 237 27.24 -5.56 -32.49
N ALA A 238 27.44 -4.25 -32.60
CA ALA A 238 27.82 -3.63 -33.85
C ALA A 238 29.21 -4.15 -34.25
N PRO A 239 29.38 -4.68 -35.46
CA PRO A 239 30.71 -5.03 -35.95
C PRO A 239 31.58 -3.78 -35.91
N ALA A 240 32.85 -3.93 -35.51
CA ALA A 240 33.80 -2.83 -35.63
C ALA A 240 33.76 -2.34 -37.08
N SER A 241 33.54 -1.05 -37.26
CA SER A 241 33.72 -0.45 -38.57
C SER A 241 35.21 -0.48 -38.82
N ASP A 242 35.66 -1.40 -39.69
CA ASP A 242 37.03 -1.40 -40.19
C ASP A 242 37.28 -0.03 -40.85
N ALA A 243 38.06 0.79 -40.16
CA ALA A 243 38.62 2.05 -40.66
C ALA A 243 40.13 1.87 -40.83
#